data_AF-A0A964K8H6-F1
#
_entry.id   AF-A0A964K8H6-F1
#
_cell.length_a   1.000
_cell.length_b   1.000
_cell.length_c   1.000
_cell.angle_alpha   90.00
_cell.angle_beta   90.00
_cell.angle_gamma   90.00
#
_symmetry.space_group_name_H-M   'P 1'
#
loop_
_entity.id
_entity.type
_entity.pdbx_description
1 polymer ?
#
loop_
_entity_poly.entity_id
_entity_poly.type
_entity_poly.pdbx_seq_one_letter_code
_entity_poly.pdbx_strand_id
1 'polypeptide(L)'
;MTELKLSNLETIILRTFHETYSNLGFPPPENIAVRRRENTGAGRYVDLASADTLTIEDGYLDLAGRYIRMSGVPNGLMAVVAIQHGKLDQLEIATYGDVSWDGEERTWAII
;
A
#
# COMPACT_ATOMS: atom_id res chain seq x y z
N MET A 1 -9.38 -15.91 15.69
CA MET A 1 -8.67 -14.67 15.32
C MET A 1 -9.52 -13.95 14.29
N THR A 2 -9.83 -12.68 14.50
CA THR A 2 -10.57 -11.89 13.51
C THR A 2 -9.62 -11.56 12.37
N GLU A 3 -9.95 -11.95 11.14
CA GLU A 3 -9.15 -11.61 9.96
C GLU A 3 -9.18 -10.08 9.75
N LEU A 4 -7.99 -9.47 9.64
CA LEU A 4 -7.89 -8.07 9.25
C LEU A 4 -8.18 -7.95 7.76
N LYS A 5 -9.23 -7.19 7.42
CA LYS A 5 -9.59 -6.88 6.04
C LYS A 5 -8.86 -5.62 5.59
N LEU A 6 -8.48 -5.55 4.31
CA LEU A 6 -8.00 -4.33 3.65
C LEU A 6 -8.97 -3.18 3.87
N SER A 7 -8.45 -1.98 4.14
CA SER A 7 -9.26 -0.77 4.12
C SER A 7 -9.64 -0.39 2.69
N ASN A 8 -10.51 0.62 2.54
CA ASN A 8 -10.88 1.09 1.21
C ASN A 8 -9.67 1.71 0.50
N LEU A 9 -8.89 2.54 1.20
CA LEU A 9 -7.65 3.11 0.67
C LEU A 9 -6.66 2.01 0.24
N GLU A 10 -6.38 1.06 1.12
CA GLU A 10 -5.42 -0.02 0.84
C GLU A 10 -5.88 -0.89 -0.34
N THR A 11 -7.18 -1.18 -0.43
CA THR A 11 -7.75 -1.94 -1.54
C THR A 11 -7.51 -1.25 -2.88
N ILE A 12 -7.75 0.06 -2.95
CA ILE A 12 -7.58 0.83 -4.19
C ILE A 12 -6.10 1.05 -4.52
N ILE A 13 -5.25 1.26 -3.52
CA ILE A 13 -3.79 1.29 -3.70
C ILE A 13 -3.32 -0.04 -4.30
N LEU A 14 -3.64 -1.17 -3.67
CA LEU A 14 -3.21 -2.49 -4.14
C LEU A 14 -3.80 -2.85 -5.50
N ARG A 15 -5.02 -2.39 -5.80
CA ARG A 15 -5.60 -2.53 -7.15
C ARG A 15 -4.81 -1.75 -8.18
N THR A 16 -4.40 -0.54 -7.84
CA THR A 16 -3.54 0.31 -8.68
C THR A 16 -2.19 -0.36 -8.94
N PHE A 17 -1.59 -0.98 -7.92
CA PHE A 17 -0.37 -1.79 -8.07
C PHE A 17 -0.60 -2.99 -9.00
N HIS A 18 -1.68 -3.75 -8.80
CA HIS A 18 -2.02 -4.89 -9.66
C HIS A 18 -2.19 -4.48 -11.12
N GLU A 19 -2.94 -3.43 -11.41
CA GLU A 19 -3.15 -2.94 -12.78
C GLU A 19 -1.83 -2.52 -13.44
N THR A 20 -0.90 -1.96 -12.65
CA THR A 20 0.38 -1.43 -13.15
C THR A 20 1.44 -2.52 -13.32
N TYR A 21 1.47 -3.50 -12.43
CA TYR A 21 2.53 -4.50 -12.32
C TYR A 21 2.02 -5.94 -12.49
N SER A 22 0.85 -6.14 -13.09
CA SER A 22 0.29 -7.47 -13.39
C SER A 22 1.24 -8.32 -14.25
N ASN A 23 2.01 -7.69 -15.14
CA ASN A 23 3.04 -8.35 -15.95
C ASN A 23 4.20 -8.92 -15.12
N LEU A 24 4.37 -8.47 -13.88
CA LEU A 24 5.36 -8.98 -12.93
C LEU A 24 4.78 -10.03 -11.96
N GLY A 25 3.50 -10.37 -12.11
CA GLY A 25 2.78 -11.28 -11.21
C GLY A 25 2.27 -10.62 -9.93
N PHE A 26 2.14 -9.28 -9.91
CA PHE A 26 1.56 -8.60 -8.73
C PHE A 26 0.10 -9.06 -8.53
N PRO A 27 -0.29 -9.53 -7.34
CA PRO A 27 -1.60 -10.14 -7.11
C PRO A 27 -2.74 -9.12 -7.05
N PRO A 28 -3.97 -9.50 -7.43
CA PRO A 28 -5.14 -8.65 -7.22
C PRO A 28 -5.47 -8.55 -5.71
N PRO A 29 -6.14 -7.47 -5.24
CA PRO A 29 -6.38 -7.24 -3.81
C PRO A 29 -7.11 -8.39 -3.08
N GLU A 30 -8.01 -9.09 -3.76
CA GLU A 30 -8.73 -10.25 -3.22
C GLU A 30 -7.82 -11.43 -2.83
N ASN A 31 -6.59 -11.48 -3.35
CA ASN A 31 -5.58 -12.49 -3.03
C ASN A 31 -4.57 -12.02 -1.97
N ILE A 32 -4.80 -10.86 -1.35
CA ILE A 32 -3.88 -10.26 -0.38
C ILE A 32 -4.55 -10.24 0.99
N ALA A 33 -3.91 -10.88 1.96
CA ALA A 33 -4.32 -10.87 3.36
C ALA A 33 -3.51 -9.84 4.15
N VAL A 34 -4.16 -9.19 5.13
CA VAL A 34 -3.47 -8.30 6.08
C VAL A 34 -3.15 -9.05 7.36
N ARG A 35 -1.87 -9.03 7.74
CA ARG A 35 -1.37 -9.64 8.97
C ARG A 35 -1.41 -8.66 10.14
N ARG A 36 -0.99 -7.41 9.90
CA ARG A 36 -0.86 -6.37 10.91
C ARG A 36 -0.98 -4.99 10.27
N ARG A 37 -1.39 -4.00 11.07
CA ARG A 37 -1.30 -2.57 10.74
C ARG A 37 -0.69 -1.78 11.87
N GLU A 38 0.03 -0.72 11.52
CA GLU A 38 0.57 0.24 12.46
C GLU A 38 0.56 1.65 11.85
N ASN A 39 -0.07 2.60 12.54
CA ASN A 39 0.00 4.03 12.19
C ASN A 39 1.13 4.67 13.01
N THR A 40 2.02 5.40 12.36
CA THR A 40 3.24 5.95 12.99
C THR A 40 3.20 7.47 13.16
N GLY A 41 2.14 8.13 12.70
CA GLY A 41 2.07 9.59 12.60
C GLY A 41 2.75 10.12 11.34
N ALA A 42 3.80 9.47 10.83
CA ALA A 42 4.40 9.76 9.51
C ALA A 42 3.77 8.94 8.38
N GLY A 43 2.91 7.98 8.72
CA GLY A 43 2.36 7.05 7.76
C GLY A 43 1.64 5.87 8.40
N ARG A 44 1.47 4.82 7.60
CA ARG A 44 0.92 3.52 7.97
C ARG A 44 1.76 2.42 7.33
N TYR A 45 2.16 1.46 8.15
CA TYR A 45 2.68 0.17 7.69
C TYR A 45 1.58 -0.88 7.75
N VAL A 46 1.50 -1.69 6.69
CA VAL A 46 0.55 -2.79 6.57
C VAL A 46 1.33 -4.04 6.18
N ASP A 47 1.45 -4.99 7.11
CA ASP A 47 2.11 -6.27 6.81
C ASP A 47 1.14 -7.12 5.99
N LEU A 48 1.60 -7.58 4.84
CA LEU A 48 0.80 -8.29 3.85
C LEU A 48 1.20 -9.75 3.75
N ALA A 49 0.33 -10.53 3.12
CA ALA A 49 0.61 -11.88 2.70
C ALA A 49 -0.15 -12.19 1.43
N SER A 50 0.51 -12.86 0.49
CA SER A 50 -0.14 -13.45 -0.69
C SER A 50 0.49 -14.79 -1.02
N ALA A 51 -0.31 -15.70 -1.58
CA ALA A 51 0.18 -16.97 -2.11
C ALA A 51 0.91 -16.79 -3.44
N ASP A 52 0.62 -15.70 -4.17
CA ASP A 52 1.20 -15.39 -5.47
C ASP A 52 2.71 -15.08 -5.36
N THR A 53 3.44 -15.36 -6.43
CA THR A 53 4.89 -15.10 -6.52
C THR A 53 5.14 -14.08 -7.63
N LEU A 54 5.90 -13.05 -7.31
CA LEU A 54 6.32 -12.01 -8.24
C LEU A 54 7.63 -12.42 -8.92
N THR A 55 7.85 -11.92 -10.14
CA THR A 55 9.09 -12.17 -10.89
C THR A 55 10.29 -11.41 -10.30
N ILE A 56 10.04 -10.31 -9.61
CA ILE A 56 11.07 -9.58 -8.85
C ILE A 56 11.35 -10.34 -7.56
N GLU A 57 12.62 -10.66 -7.27
CA GLU A 57 12.99 -11.29 -5.99
C GLU A 57 12.86 -10.30 -4.82
N ASP A 58 13.67 -9.25 -4.80
CA ASP A 58 13.69 -8.28 -3.71
C ASP A 58 13.61 -6.85 -4.27
N GLY A 59 12.90 -5.97 -3.56
CA GLY A 59 12.86 -4.56 -3.88
C GLY A 59 11.56 -3.86 -3.52
N TYR A 60 11.30 -2.74 -4.19
CA TYR A 60 10.16 -1.88 -3.93
C TYR A 60 9.47 -1.52 -5.23
N LEU A 61 8.14 -1.52 -5.20
CA LEU A 61 7.29 -0.95 -6.24
C LEU A 61 6.59 0.28 -5.67
N ASP A 62 6.48 1.35 -6.44
CA ASP A 62 5.75 2.56 -6.08
C ASP A 62 4.50 2.74 -6.93
N LEU A 63 3.78 3.85 -6.75
CA LEU A 63 2.57 4.16 -7.53
C LEU A 63 2.86 4.57 -8.99
N ALA A 64 4.07 4.35 -9.52
CA ALA A 64 4.50 4.68 -10.88
C ALA A 64 4.25 6.16 -11.25
N GLY A 65 4.68 7.07 -10.37
CA GLY A 65 4.54 8.52 -10.55
C GLY A 65 3.18 9.11 -10.13
N ARG A 66 2.22 8.29 -9.71
CA ARG A 66 0.98 8.75 -9.06
C ARG A 66 1.17 8.97 -7.57
N TYR A 67 0.28 9.73 -6.96
CA TYR A 67 0.24 9.92 -5.51
C TYR A 67 -1.20 10.04 -5.00
N ILE A 68 -1.37 9.94 -3.69
CA ILE A 68 -2.68 9.97 -3.04
C ILE A 68 -2.91 11.38 -2.51
N ARG A 69 -3.86 12.11 -3.06
CA ARG A 69 -4.35 13.35 -2.44
C ARG A 69 -5.34 12.99 -1.35
N MET A 70 -5.18 13.50 -0.13
CA MET A 70 -6.13 13.28 0.98
C MET A 70 -6.45 14.60 1.70
N SER A 71 -7.72 14.82 2.02
CA SER A 71 -8.14 15.97 2.83
C SER A 71 -7.46 15.95 4.19
N GLY A 72 -6.91 17.10 4.62
CA GLY A 72 -6.14 17.20 5.86
C GLY A 72 -4.66 16.80 5.73
N VAL A 73 -4.21 16.34 4.56
CA VAL A 73 -2.80 16.02 4.28
C VAL A 73 -2.33 16.88 3.10
N PRO A 74 -1.76 18.09 3.34
CA PRO A 74 -1.53 19.10 2.30
C PRO A 74 -0.69 18.64 1.12
N ASN A 75 0.31 17.78 1.36
CA ASN A 75 1.23 17.27 0.34
C ASN A 75 0.82 15.89 -0.19
N GLY A 76 -0.33 15.36 0.26
CA GLY A 76 -0.76 14.00 -0.05
C GLY A 76 0.08 12.92 0.65
N LEU A 77 -0.16 11.69 0.22
CA LEU A 77 0.52 10.48 0.65
C LEU A 77 1.16 9.79 -0.55
N MET A 78 2.25 9.08 -0.32
CA MET A 78 2.80 8.10 -1.25
C MET A 78 2.52 6.68 -0.75
N ALA A 79 2.62 5.71 -1.65
CA ALA A 79 2.54 4.31 -1.28
C ALA A 79 3.64 3.51 -1.98
N VAL A 80 4.25 2.61 -1.23
CA VAL A 80 5.30 1.70 -1.70
C VAL A 80 5.00 0.30 -1.18
N VAL A 81 5.21 -0.71 -2.01
CA VAL A 81 5.10 -2.12 -1.62
C VAL A 81 6.49 -2.74 -1.64
N ALA A 82 6.88 -3.31 -0.50
CA ALA A 82 8.09 -4.10 -0.35
C ALA A 82 7.85 -5.54 -0.83
N ILE A 83 8.81 -6.05 -1.61
CA ILE A 83 8.87 -7.42 -2.08
C ILE A 83 10.11 -8.06 -1.46
N GLN A 84 9.95 -9.25 -0.88
CA GLN A 84 11.05 -10.06 -0.36
C GLN A 84 10.89 -11.50 -0.83
N HIS A 85 11.96 -12.07 -1.40
CA HIS A 85 12.01 -13.43 -1.94
C HIS A 85 10.84 -13.76 -2.89
N GLY A 86 10.48 -12.82 -3.75
CA GLY A 86 9.38 -12.95 -4.70
C GLY A 86 7.99 -12.83 -4.08
N LYS A 87 7.88 -12.40 -2.81
CA LYS A 87 6.61 -12.31 -2.09
C LYS A 87 6.31 -10.88 -1.65
N LEU A 88 5.03 -10.53 -1.65
CA LEU A 88 4.55 -9.32 -1.00
C LEU A 88 4.83 -9.41 0.50
N ASP A 89 5.56 -8.43 1.02
CA ASP A 89 5.91 -8.36 2.44
C ASP A 89 5.11 -7.26 3.15
N GLN A 90 5.21 -6.02 2.66
CA GLN A 90 4.63 -4.87 3.36
C GLN A 90 4.16 -3.79 2.37
N LEU A 91 3.06 -3.12 2.70
CA LEU A 91 2.66 -1.85 2.12
C LEU A 91 2.97 -0.73 3.12
N GLU A 92 3.73 0.26 2.66
CA GLU A 92 3.95 1.53 3.36
C GLU A 92 3.13 2.63 2.69
N ILE A 93 2.39 3.39 3.49
CA ILE A 93 1.72 4.62 3.09
C ILE A 93 2.35 5.76 3.90
N ALA A 94 2.98 6.74 3.26
CA ALA A 94 3.76 7.76 3.97
C ALA A 94 3.31 9.18 3.57
N THR A 95 3.40 10.13 4.51
CA THR A 95 3.24 11.56 4.23
C THR A 95 4.51 12.16 3.64
N TYR A 96 4.37 13.30 2.95
CA TYR A 96 5.50 14.09 2.47
C TYR A 96 5.86 15.25 3.41
N GLY A 97 7.15 15.33 3.77
CA GLY A 97 7.71 16.40 4.59
C GLY A 97 7.29 16.28 6.06
N ASP A 98 7.21 17.42 6.76
CA ASP A 98 6.90 17.48 8.20
C ASP A 98 5.39 17.38 8.52
N VAL A 99 4.61 16.77 7.62
CA VAL A 99 3.15 16.61 7.78
C VAL A 99 2.88 15.30 8.51
N SER A 100 2.13 15.36 9.63
CA SER A 100 1.65 14.16 10.31
C SER A 100 0.29 13.72 9.78
N TRP A 101 0.08 12.40 9.70
CA TRP A 101 -1.22 11.77 9.46
C TRP A 101 -1.54 10.79 10.59
N ASP A 102 -2.74 10.91 11.14
CA ASP A 102 -3.26 10.08 12.23
C ASP A 102 -3.71 8.67 11.80
N GLY A 103 -3.62 8.37 10.51
CA GLY A 103 -4.09 7.11 9.96
C GLY A 103 -5.59 7.08 9.66
N GLU A 104 -6.34 8.17 9.82
CA GLU A 104 -7.75 8.21 9.42
C GLU A 104 -7.91 8.45 7.92
N GLU A 105 -8.72 7.61 7.26
CA GLU A 105 -9.05 7.76 5.85
C GLU A 105 -10.16 8.80 5.67
N ARG A 106 -9.80 9.91 5.03
CA ARG A 106 -10.73 11.02 4.72
C ARG A 106 -11.09 11.01 3.24
N THR A 107 -11.70 12.07 2.71
CA THR A 107 -11.86 12.17 1.25
C THR A 107 -10.49 12.16 0.58
N TRP A 108 -10.26 11.20 -0.33
CA TRP A 108 -9.01 11.03 -1.04
C TRP A 108 -9.21 10.60 -2.50
N ALA A 109 -8.17 10.74 -3.31
CA ALA A 109 -8.08 10.23 -4.67
C ALA A 109 -6.62 9.90 -5.02
N ILE A 110 -6.40 8.91 -5.89
CA ILE A 110 -5.11 8.70 -6.55
C ILE A 110 -5.10 9.57 -7.81
N ILE A 111 -4.06 10.38 -7.97
CA ILE A 111 -3.88 11.32 -9.08
C ILE A 111 -2.52 11.15 -9.76
#